data_AF-A0A929K4U8-F1
#
_entry.id   AF-A0A929K4U8-F1
#
_cell.length_a   1.000
_cell.length_b   1.000
_cell.length_c   1.000
_cell.angle_alpha   90.00
_cell.angle_beta   90.00
_cell.angle_gamma   90.00
#
_symmetry.space_group_name_H-M   'P 1'
#
loop_
_entity.id
_entity.type
_entity.pdbx_description
1 polymer ?
#
loop_
_entity_poly.entity_id
_entity_poly.type
_entity_poly.pdbx_seq_one_letter_code
_entity_poly.pdbx_strand_id
1 'polypeptide(L)'
;RNFRNEGISTNHNPEFTMLEFYVAYATYEDLMDLTEKLFLSLLTKLFNKLTITYQGDRIDFTTPWQRISLTDSLRDIGGIEERALFDSKTLRDVAKSKGVELEENEEDGGVLAKLFDHIVEPKLIQPTFIIDHPIQVSPLSRRKDDNPTIAERFELFVGGKEIANAFSELNDPDDQR
;
A
#
# COMPACT_ATOMS: atom_id res chain seq x y z
N ARG A 1 -5.08 21.29 0.39
CA ARG A 1 -3.78 21.20 -0.32
C ARG A 1 -2.77 20.78 0.72
N ASN A 2 -1.92 19.82 0.38
CA ASN A 2 -0.94 19.27 1.28
C ASN A 2 0.45 19.72 0.82
N PHE A 3 1.33 19.94 1.79
CA PHE A 3 2.66 20.50 1.55
C PHE A 3 3.71 19.55 2.15
N ARG A 4 4.71 19.17 1.36
CA ARG A 4 5.86 18.37 1.81
C ARG A 4 7.15 19.08 1.43
N ASN A 5 8.05 19.27 2.39
CA ASN A 5 9.35 19.90 2.15
C ASN A 5 10.37 18.85 1.66
N GLU A 6 10.07 18.28 0.51
CA GLU A 6 10.83 17.19 -0.13
C GLU A 6 11.33 17.62 -1.52
N GLY A 7 12.24 16.84 -2.10
CA GLY A 7 12.75 17.09 -3.45
C GLY A 7 11.65 16.97 -4.51
N ILE A 8 11.74 17.80 -5.56
CA ILE A 8 10.87 17.69 -6.74
C ILE A 8 11.31 16.49 -7.57
N SER A 9 10.36 15.67 -8.03
CA SER A 9 10.60 14.60 -9.00
C SER A 9 9.46 14.51 -10.01
N THR A 10 9.56 13.60 -10.97
CA THR A 10 8.46 13.33 -11.92
C THR A 10 7.18 12.86 -11.25
N ASN A 11 7.26 12.35 -10.01
CA ASN A 11 6.13 11.84 -9.24
C ASN A 11 5.79 12.72 -8.02
N HIS A 12 6.64 13.68 -7.66
CA HIS A 12 6.50 14.45 -6.41
C HIS A 12 6.59 15.95 -6.66
N ASN A 13 5.58 16.67 -6.20
CA ASN A 13 5.56 18.13 -6.14
C ASN A 13 5.40 18.57 -4.67
N PRO A 14 6.14 19.59 -4.19
CA PRO A 14 6.05 20.07 -2.82
C PRO A 14 4.65 20.47 -2.38
N GLU A 15 3.79 20.82 -3.34
CA GLU A 15 2.35 21.03 -3.13
C GLU A 15 1.53 20.06 -3.99
N PHE A 16 0.58 19.35 -3.39
CA PHE A 16 -0.30 18.44 -4.11
C PHE A 16 -1.74 18.45 -3.56
N THR A 17 -2.67 17.93 -4.36
CA THR A 17 -4.07 17.75 -3.92
C THR A 17 -4.19 16.35 -3.35
N MET A 18 -4.83 16.25 -2.19
CA MET A 18 -5.25 14.98 -1.63
C MET A 18 -6.73 15.08 -1.28
N LEU A 19 -7.44 13.98 -1.51
CA LEU A 19 -8.79 13.79 -0.98
C LEU A 19 -8.65 12.98 0.30
N GLU A 20 -9.09 13.53 1.41
CA GLU A 20 -9.27 12.81 2.67
C GLU A 20 -10.75 12.73 3.01
N PHE A 21 -11.17 11.60 3.55
CA PHE A 21 -12.51 11.39 4.05
C PHE A 21 -12.50 10.36 5.18
N TYR A 22 -13.48 10.46 6.07
CA TYR A 22 -13.63 9.57 7.22
C TYR A 22 -15.07 9.08 7.28
N VAL A 23 -15.25 7.79 7.55
CA VAL A 23 -16.58 7.15 7.64
C VAL A 23 -16.68 6.43 8.98
N ALA A 24 -17.55 6.92 9.87
CA ALA A 24 -17.80 6.24 11.13
C ALA A 24 -18.43 4.86 10.89
N TYR A 25 -18.07 3.89 11.75
CA TYR A 25 -18.53 2.49 11.68
C TYR A 25 -18.06 1.71 10.43
N ALA A 26 -17.10 2.24 9.68
CA ALA A 26 -16.47 1.55 8.56
C ALA A 26 -15.10 0.99 8.96
N THR A 27 -14.73 -0.11 8.32
CA THR A 27 -13.41 -0.73 8.37
C THR A 27 -12.65 -0.47 7.08
N TYR A 28 -11.36 -0.78 7.05
CA TYR A 28 -10.57 -0.70 5.80
C TYR A 28 -11.15 -1.53 4.63
N GLU A 29 -11.90 -2.60 4.89
CA GLU A 29 -12.60 -3.39 3.86
C GLU A 29 -13.72 -2.56 3.19
N ASP A 30 -14.51 -1.86 4.00
CA ASP A 30 -15.55 -0.95 3.50
C ASP A 30 -14.95 0.20 2.68
N LEU A 31 -13.76 0.66 3.09
CA LEU A 31 -13.01 1.70 2.41
C LEU A 31 -12.44 1.21 1.06
N MET A 32 -12.03 -0.06 0.94
CA MET A 32 -11.66 -0.65 -0.36
C MET A 32 -12.87 -0.69 -1.30
N ASP A 33 -14.03 -1.16 -0.83
CA ASP A 33 -15.27 -1.18 -1.61
C ASP A 33 -15.71 0.23 -2.06
N LEU A 34 -15.58 1.21 -1.17
CA LEU A 34 -15.88 2.61 -1.47
C LEU A 34 -14.91 3.18 -2.52
N THR A 35 -13.63 2.84 -2.41
CA THR A 35 -12.59 3.28 -3.34
C THR A 35 -12.85 2.73 -4.74
N GLU A 36 -13.17 1.44 -4.87
CA GLU A 36 -13.58 0.84 -6.15
C GLU A 36 -14.77 1.58 -6.76
N LYS A 37 -15.85 1.80 -5.98
CA LYS A 37 -17.06 2.51 -6.44
C LYS A 37 -16.75 3.93 -6.90
N LEU A 38 -15.85 4.63 -6.21
CA LEU A 38 -15.42 5.98 -6.58
C LEU A 38 -14.78 5.99 -7.97
N PHE A 39 -13.80 5.12 -8.21
CA PHE A 39 -13.11 5.03 -9.50
C PHE A 39 -14.06 4.61 -10.62
N LEU A 40 -14.92 3.60 -10.41
CA LEU A 40 -15.90 3.18 -11.41
C LEU A 40 -16.85 4.32 -11.80
N SER A 41 -17.35 5.08 -10.81
CA SER A 41 -18.21 6.24 -11.05
C SER A 41 -17.48 7.32 -11.85
N LEU A 42 -16.23 7.64 -11.52
CA LEU A 42 -15.44 8.64 -12.23
C LEU A 42 -15.15 8.21 -13.67
N LEU A 43 -14.69 6.98 -13.87
CA LEU A 43 -14.35 6.44 -15.19
C LEU A 43 -15.57 6.39 -16.12
N THR A 44 -16.71 5.96 -15.59
CA THR A 44 -17.97 5.95 -16.34
C THR A 44 -18.42 7.37 -16.71
N LYS A 45 -18.38 8.31 -15.76
CA LYS A 45 -18.82 9.70 -15.99
C LYS A 45 -17.92 10.48 -16.96
N LEU A 46 -16.60 10.27 -16.88
CA LEU A 46 -15.62 11.05 -17.64
C LEU A 46 -15.30 10.42 -19.01
N PHE A 47 -15.25 9.09 -19.08
CA PHE A 47 -14.76 8.39 -20.26
C PHE A 47 -15.75 7.37 -20.85
N ASN A 48 -16.84 7.07 -20.14
CA ASN A 48 -17.82 6.03 -20.51
C ASN A 48 -17.17 4.66 -20.82
N LYS A 49 -16.09 4.32 -20.10
CA LYS A 49 -15.36 3.05 -20.18
C LYS A 49 -14.61 2.81 -18.88
N LEU A 50 -14.29 1.55 -18.59
CA LEU A 50 -13.54 1.15 -17.39
C LEU A 50 -12.06 0.87 -17.67
N THR A 51 -11.60 1.13 -18.90
CA THR A 51 -10.20 0.89 -19.29
C THR A 51 -9.53 2.19 -19.68
N ILE A 52 -8.28 2.38 -19.24
CA ILE A 52 -7.41 3.48 -19.68
C ILE A 52 -6.12 2.94 -20.26
N THR A 53 -5.39 3.79 -20.99
CA THR A 53 -4.03 3.50 -21.42
C THR A 53 -3.09 4.47 -20.72
N TYR A 54 -2.09 3.95 -20.02
CA TYR A 54 -1.11 4.73 -19.27
C TYR A 54 0.28 4.20 -19.55
N GLN A 55 1.19 5.06 -20.03
CA GLN A 55 2.57 4.71 -20.39
C GLN A 55 2.72 3.47 -21.32
N GLY A 56 1.73 3.20 -22.15
CA GLY A 56 1.71 2.05 -23.06
C GLY A 56 0.95 0.83 -22.53
N ASP A 57 0.72 0.77 -21.22
CA ASP A 57 -0.07 -0.30 -20.60
C ASP A 57 -1.56 -0.03 -20.68
N ARG A 58 -2.34 -1.08 -20.95
CA ARG A 58 -3.80 -1.06 -20.82
C ARG A 58 -4.18 -1.48 -19.41
N ILE A 59 -4.79 -0.57 -18.67
CA ILE A 59 -5.24 -0.78 -17.30
C ILE A 59 -6.76 -0.94 -17.30
N ASP A 60 -7.25 -2.02 -16.69
CA ASP A 60 -8.66 -2.36 -16.57
C ASP A 60 -9.11 -2.18 -15.12
N PHE A 61 -10.09 -1.30 -14.90
CA PHE A 61 -10.65 -1.02 -13.58
C PHE A 61 -11.91 -1.85 -13.29
N THR A 62 -12.23 -2.85 -14.10
CA THR A 62 -13.33 -3.78 -13.80
C THR A 62 -13.08 -4.45 -12.45
N THR A 63 -14.05 -4.33 -11.54
CA THR A 63 -13.99 -4.87 -10.18
C THR A 63 -14.43 -6.34 -10.14
N PRO A 64 -14.09 -7.09 -9.08
CA PRO A 64 -13.26 -6.69 -7.93
C PRO A 64 -11.78 -6.59 -8.28
N TRP A 65 -11.08 -5.63 -7.66
CA TRP A 65 -9.63 -5.51 -7.76
C TRP A 65 -8.95 -6.53 -6.83
N GLN A 66 -7.72 -6.89 -7.17
CA GLN A 66 -6.97 -7.85 -6.37
C GLN A 66 -6.70 -7.26 -4.98
N ARG A 67 -6.94 -8.04 -3.94
CA ARG A 67 -6.53 -7.75 -2.56
C ARG A 67 -5.49 -8.78 -2.16
N ILE A 68 -4.30 -8.34 -1.76
CA ILE A 68 -3.19 -9.22 -1.39
C ILE A 68 -2.41 -8.59 -0.24
N SER A 69 -2.02 -9.38 0.77
CA SER A 69 -1.24 -8.83 1.88
C SER A 69 0.14 -8.38 1.41
N LEU A 70 0.76 -7.42 2.11
CA LEU A 70 2.13 -7.00 1.82
C LEU A 70 3.08 -8.20 1.81
N THR A 71 2.96 -9.09 2.81
CA THR A 71 3.79 -10.29 2.94
C THR A 71 3.55 -11.29 1.79
N ASP A 72 2.29 -11.56 1.43
CA ASP A 72 1.97 -12.45 0.32
C ASP A 72 2.46 -11.88 -1.02
N SER A 73 2.40 -10.56 -1.20
CA SER A 73 2.90 -9.91 -2.41
C SER A 73 4.42 -10.07 -2.57
N LEU A 74 5.19 -9.98 -1.48
CA LEU A 74 6.64 -10.22 -1.47
C LEU A 74 6.97 -11.66 -1.83
N ARG A 75 6.14 -12.62 -1.40
CA ARG A 75 6.27 -14.03 -1.78
C ARG A 75 5.91 -14.25 -3.26
N ASP A 76 4.69 -13.89 -3.63
CA ASP A 76 4.06 -14.32 -4.89
C ASP A 76 4.51 -13.50 -6.10
N ILE A 77 4.74 -12.19 -5.91
CA ILE A 77 5.18 -11.25 -6.96
C ILE A 77 6.67 -10.94 -6.81
N GLY A 78 7.13 -10.84 -5.57
CA GLY A 78 8.52 -10.56 -5.23
C GLY A 78 9.45 -11.76 -5.38
N GLY A 79 8.92 -12.99 -5.30
CA GLY A 79 9.70 -14.22 -5.38
C GLY A 79 10.61 -14.44 -4.17
N ILE A 80 10.26 -13.87 -3.01
CA ILE A 80 10.99 -14.11 -1.75
C ILE A 80 10.49 -15.42 -1.13
N GLU A 81 11.41 -16.26 -0.65
CA GLU A 81 11.04 -17.47 0.07
C GLU A 81 10.27 -17.13 1.36
N GLU A 82 9.17 -17.83 1.60
CA GLU A 82 8.30 -17.60 2.76
C GLU A 82 9.07 -17.61 4.09
N ARG A 83 10.01 -18.55 4.25
CA ARG A 83 10.86 -18.64 5.45
C ARG A 83 11.67 -17.37 5.70
N ALA A 84 12.12 -16.69 4.64
CA ALA A 84 12.90 -15.47 4.76
C ALA A 84 12.06 -14.29 5.26
N LEU A 85 10.74 -14.29 5.02
CA LEU A 85 9.84 -13.22 5.45
C LEU A 85 9.61 -13.20 6.97
N PHE A 86 9.87 -14.32 7.64
CA PHE A 86 9.64 -14.49 9.08
C PHE A 86 10.93 -14.70 9.90
N ASP A 87 12.11 -14.65 9.27
CA ASP A 87 13.40 -14.73 9.94
C ASP A 87 14.17 -13.42 9.75
N SER A 88 14.25 -12.61 10.80
CA SER A 88 14.83 -11.25 10.78
C SER A 88 16.23 -11.19 10.15
N LYS A 89 17.08 -12.19 10.41
CA LYS A 89 18.43 -12.25 9.82
C LYS A 89 18.35 -12.50 8.32
N THR A 90 17.62 -13.53 7.90
CA THR A 90 17.47 -13.90 6.49
C THR A 90 16.75 -12.79 5.71
N LEU A 91 15.75 -12.14 6.30
CA LEU A 91 15.04 -11.00 5.71
C LEU A 91 16.01 -9.86 5.35
N ARG A 92 16.86 -9.47 6.30
CA ARG A 92 17.88 -8.43 6.09
C ARG A 92 18.92 -8.84 5.06
N ASP A 93 19.34 -10.11 5.05
CA ASP A 93 20.27 -10.63 4.05
C ASP A 93 19.64 -10.59 2.65
N VAL A 94 18.36 -10.96 2.51
CA VAL A 94 17.60 -10.86 1.26
C VAL A 94 17.50 -9.40 0.82
N ALA A 95 17.09 -8.48 1.69
CA ALA A 95 16.99 -7.06 1.37
C ALA A 95 18.32 -6.49 0.83
N LYS A 96 19.43 -6.75 1.52
CA LYS A 96 20.77 -6.34 1.06
C LYS A 96 21.14 -6.97 -0.29
N SER A 97 20.84 -8.25 -0.50
CA SER A 97 21.11 -8.93 -1.77
C SER A 97 20.32 -8.36 -2.95
N LYS A 98 19.18 -7.72 -2.67
CA LYS A 98 18.32 -7.03 -3.63
C LYS A 98 18.68 -5.56 -3.80
N GLY A 99 19.72 -5.07 -3.13
CA GLY A 99 20.16 -3.68 -3.23
C GLY A 99 19.34 -2.68 -2.41
N VAL A 100 18.56 -3.16 -1.43
CA VAL A 100 17.80 -2.30 -0.52
C VAL A 100 18.72 -1.80 0.59
N GLU A 101 18.79 -0.48 0.75
CA GLU A 101 19.54 0.18 1.83
C GLU A 101 18.75 0.12 3.14
N LEU A 102 19.38 -0.41 4.19
CA LEU A 102 18.79 -0.57 5.52
C LEU A 102 19.52 0.29 6.53
N GLU A 103 18.77 0.92 7.42
CA GLU A 103 19.31 1.60 8.59
C GLU A 103 19.71 0.59 9.68
N GLU A 104 20.63 0.95 10.57
CA GLU A 104 21.12 0.03 11.61
C GLU A 104 20.00 -0.45 12.56
N ASN A 105 19.01 0.41 12.82
CA ASN A 105 17.89 0.13 13.73
C ASN A 105 16.56 -0.12 12.98
N GLU A 106 16.62 -0.42 11.68
CA GLU A 106 15.42 -0.73 10.90
C GLU A 106 14.75 -2.00 11.44
N GLU A 107 13.50 -1.87 11.87
CA GLU A 107 12.68 -2.98 12.32
C GLU A 107 12.20 -3.82 11.13
N ASP A 108 11.89 -5.10 11.36
CA ASP A 108 11.54 -6.04 10.30
C ASP A 108 10.36 -5.55 9.45
N GLY A 109 9.38 -4.85 10.05
CA GLY A 109 8.27 -4.23 9.32
C GLY A 109 8.71 -3.17 8.31
N GLY A 110 9.70 -2.34 8.67
CA GLY A 110 10.30 -1.36 7.77
C GLY A 110 11.14 -2.02 6.67
N VAL A 111 11.84 -3.11 6.99
CA VAL A 111 12.56 -3.92 5.98
C VAL A 111 11.60 -4.53 4.96
N LEU A 112 10.46 -5.06 5.41
CA LEU A 112 9.41 -5.60 4.52
C LEU A 112 8.84 -4.52 3.61
N ALA A 113 8.53 -3.33 4.14
CA ALA A 113 8.02 -2.20 3.35
C ALA A 113 9.04 -1.75 2.29
N LYS A 114 10.31 -1.54 2.68
CA LYS A 114 11.37 -1.17 1.73
C LYS A 114 11.61 -2.22 0.64
N LEU A 115 11.50 -3.51 0.99
CA LEU A 115 11.52 -4.58 0.00
C LEU A 115 10.33 -4.44 -0.95
N PHE A 116 9.12 -4.26 -0.44
CA PHE A 116 7.91 -4.13 -1.24
C PHE A 116 8.05 -2.99 -2.27
N ASP A 117 8.45 -1.80 -1.84
CA ASP A 117 8.66 -0.63 -2.70
C ASP A 117 9.66 -0.93 -3.84
N HIS A 118 10.72 -1.68 -3.51
CA HIS A 118 11.78 -1.95 -4.46
C HIS A 118 11.43 -3.06 -5.48
N ILE A 119 10.76 -4.13 -5.02
CA ILE A 119 10.62 -5.37 -5.82
C ILE A 119 9.20 -5.71 -6.25
N VAL A 120 8.18 -5.17 -5.60
CA VAL A 120 6.77 -5.48 -5.88
C VAL A 120 6.06 -4.29 -6.50
N GLU A 121 6.12 -3.10 -5.89
CA GLU A 121 5.38 -1.90 -6.35
C GLU A 121 5.49 -1.67 -7.87
N PRO A 122 6.67 -1.68 -8.50
CA PRO A 122 6.81 -1.37 -9.93
C PRO A 122 6.10 -2.38 -10.85
N LYS A 123 5.73 -3.56 -10.34
CA LYS A 123 5.06 -4.63 -11.10
C LYS A 123 3.54 -4.55 -11.01
N LEU A 124 2.98 -3.72 -10.12
CA LEU A 124 1.54 -3.62 -9.88
C LEU A 124 0.86 -2.74 -10.94
N ILE A 125 0.71 -3.28 -12.15
CA ILE A 125 0.14 -2.53 -13.30
C ILE A 125 -1.39 -2.42 -13.21
N GLN A 126 -2.08 -3.52 -12.91
CA GLN A 126 -3.53 -3.51 -12.69
C GLN A 126 -3.86 -3.00 -11.29
N PRO A 127 -5.07 -2.43 -11.06
CA PRO A 127 -5.48 -1.98 -9.74
C PRO A 127 -5.38 -3.11 -8.71
N THR A 128 -4.57 -2.87 -7.68
CA THR A 128 -4.28 -3.86 -6.65
C THR A 128 -4.25 -3.17 -5.29
N PHE A 129 -5.05 -3.67 -4.35
CA PHE A 129 -4.96 -3.30 -2.95
C PHE A 129 -3.89 -4.17 -2.27
N ILE A 130 -2.86 -3.51 -1.75
CA ILE A 130 -1.89 -4.12 -0.85
C ILE A 130 -2.36 -3.86 0.57
N ILE A 131 -2.78 -4.92 1.24
CA ILE A 131 -3.41 -4.87 2.55
C ILE A 131 -2.44 -5.35 3.63
N ASP A 132 -2.85 -5.21 4.89
CA ASP A 132 -2.22 -5.88 6.04
C ASP A 132 -0.74 -5.48 6.22
N HIS A 133 -0.51 -4.17 6.26
CA HIS A 133 0.82 -3.60 6.47
C HIS A 133 1.36 -3.90 7.88
N PRO A 134 2.69 -4.00 8.07
CA PRO A 134 3.28 -4.10 9.40
C PRO A 134 2.89 -2.91 10.28
N ILE A 135 2.62 -3.17 11.57
CA ILE A 135 2.20 -2.12 12.52
C ILE A 135 3.29 -1.06 12.71
N GLN A 136 4.56 -1.44 12.60
CA GLN A 136 5.72 -0.56 12.75
C GLN A 136 5.71 0.62 11.78
N VAL A 137 5.17 0.44 10.58
CA VAL A 137 5.10 1.46 9.53
C VAL A 137 3.71 2.10 9.43
N SER A 138 2.83 1.81 10.39
CA SER A 138 1.40 2.17 10.36
C SER A 138 0.93 2.78 11.70
N PRO A 139 1.53 3.90 12.16
CA PRO A 139 1.36 4.42 13.52
C PRO A 139 -0.03 4.97 13.86
N LEU A 140 -0.90 5.17 12.85
CA LEU A 140 -2.27 5.68 13.01
C LEU A 140 -3.32 4.62 12.67
N SER A 141 -2.89 3.44 12.26
CA SER A 141 -3.78 2.38 11.80
C SER A 141 -4.06 1.41 12.93
N ARG A 142 -5.34 1.05 13.08
CA ARG A 142 -5.78 0.05 14.06
C ARG A 142 -5.10 -1.30 13.79
N ARG A 143 -4.65 -1.96 14.86
CA ARG A 143 -4.13 -3.34 14.80
C ARG A 143 -5.24 -4.33 14.49
N LYS A 144 -4.91 -5.41 13.78
CA LYS A 144 -5.82 -6.56 13.67
C LYS A 144 -6.02 -7.24 15.03
N ASP A 145 -7.24 -7.70 15.28
CA ASP A 145 -7.60 -8.38 16.54
C ASP A 145 -6.91 -9.74 16.70
N ASP A 146 -6.74 -10.47 15.59
CA ASP A 146 -6.15 -11.81 15.56
C ASP A 146 -4.62 -11.80 15.44
N ASN A 147 -4.05 -10.74 14.86
CA ASN A 147 -2.62 -10.55 14.75
C ASN A 147 -2.19 -9.07 14.98
N PRO A 148 -1.84 -8.69 16.22
CA PRO A 148 -1.48 -7.32 16.57
C PRO A 148 -0.18 -6.77 15.96
N THR A 149 0.58 -7.60 15.23
CA THR A 149 1.76 -7.15 14.46
C THR A 149 1.38 -6.56 13.10
N ILE A 150 0.11 -6.67 12.71
CA ILE A 150 -0.44 -6.22 11.44
C ILE A 150 -1.45 -5.10 11.69
N ALA A 151 -1.40 -4.07 10.85
CA ALA A 151 -2.38 -3.01 10.79
C ALA A 151 -3.48 -3.33 9.77
N GLU A 152 -4.72 -2.96 10.09
CA GLU A 152 -5.84 -2.91 9.15
C GLU A 152 -5.69 -1.70 8.22
N ARG A 153 -4.70 -1.77 7.33
CA ARG A 153 -4.34 -0.72 6.36
C ARG A 153 -4.28 -1.31 4.97
N PHE A 154 -4.64 -0.49 3.98
CA PHE A 154 -4.37 -0.77 2.59
C PHE A 154 -3.77 0.42 1.86
N GLU A 155 -3.02 0.10 0.80
CA GLU A 155 -2.64 1.02 -0.25
C GLU A 155 -3.13 0.50 -1.59
N LEU A 156 -3.61 1.40 -2.45
CA LEU A 156 -4.02 1.09 -3.80
C LEU A 156 -2.87 1.42 -4.76
N PHE A 157 -2.42 0.42 -5.51
CA PHE A 157 -1.45 0.59 -6.57
C PHE A 157 -2.09 0.43 -7.95
N VAL A 158 -1.75 1.33 -8.87
CA VAL A 158 -2.20 1.28 -10.28
C VAL A 158 -1.06 1.78 -11.17
N GLY A 159 -0.70 1.03 -12.21
CA GLY A 159 0.38 1.42 -13.12
C GLY A 159 1.76 1.53 -12.44
N GLY A 160 1.99 0.74 -11.39
CA GLY A 160 3.23 0.74 -10.61
C GLY A 160 3.43 1.98 -9.74
N LYS A 161 2.32 2.56 -9.26
CA LYS A 161 2.29 3.76 -8.40
C LYS A 161 1.23 3.64 -7.33
N GLU A 162 1.54 4.13 -6.14
CA GLU A 162 0.56 4.37 -5.08
C GLU A 162 -0.42 5.48 -5.52
N ILE A 163 -1.72 5.19 -5.39
CA ILE A 163 -2.82 6.08 -5.77
C ILE A 163 -3.68 6.48 -4.58
N ALA A 164 -3.78 5.61 -3.57
CA ALA A 164 -4.52 5.86 -2.35
C ALA A 164 -3.94 5.06 -1.19
N ASN A 165 -4.12 5.60 0.02
CA ASN A 165 -3.82 4.94 1.29
C ASN A 165 -5.03 5.12 2.20
N ALA A 166 -5.40 4.08 2.94
CA ALA A 166 -6.49 4.13 3.91
C ALA A 166 -6.37 2.99 4.92
N PHE A 167 -7.02 3.14 6.07
CA PHE A 167 -6.93 2.20 7.17
C PHE A 167 -8.16 2.27 8.06
N SER A 168 -8.40 1.24 8.85
CA SER A 168 -9.23 1.34 10.04
C SER A 168 -8.53 2.26 11.03
N GLU A 169 -9.20 3.33 11.46
CA GLU A 169 -8.61 4.34 12.33
C GLU A 169 -8.28 3.80 13.73
N LEU A 170 -7.07 4.08 14.22
CA LEU A 170 -6.71 3.83 15.61
C LEU A 170 -7.45 4.82 16.52
N ASN A 171 -8.41 4.32 17.28
CA ASN A 171 -9.24 5.13 18.18
C ASN A 171 -9.02 4.81 19.67
N ASP A 172 -8.13 3.87 19.99
CA ASP A 172 -7.69 3.61 21.36
C ASP A 172 -6.63 4.66 21.76
N PRO A 173 -6.94 5.56 22.71
CA PRO A 173 -6.01 6.61 23.11
C PRO A 173 -4.80 6.10 23.88
N ASP A 174 -4.83 4.90 24.46
CA ASP A 174 -3.70 4.33 25.18
C ASP A 174 -2.69 3.67 24.22
N ASP A 175 -3.14 3.09 23.10
CA ASP A 175 -2.25 2.57 22.03
C ASP A 175 -1.68 3.72 21.16
N GLN A 176 -2.40 4.83 21.03
CA GLN A 176 -1.95 5.97 20.22
C GLN A 176 -0.86 6.85 20.89
N ARG A 177 -0.71 6.78 22.22
CA ARG A 177 0.22 7.61 23.01
C ARG A 177 1.67 7.14 22.92
#